data_AF-A0A9D4DP48-F1
#
_entry.id   AF-A0A9D4DP48-F1
#
_cell.length_a   1.000
_cell.length_b   1.000
_cell.length_c   1.000
_cell.angle_alpha   90.00
_cell.angle_beta   90.00
_cell.angle_gamma   90.00
#
_symmetry.space_group_name_H-M   'P 1'
#
loop_
_entity.id
_entity.type
_entity.pdbx_description
1 polymer ?
#
loop_
_entity_poly.entity_id
_entity_poly.type
_entity_poly.pdbx_seq_one_letter_code
_entity_poly.pdbx_strand_id
1 'polypeptide(L)'
;MPYICSCDDNHMETIKWIHRNLDTFITSPREDYMCTLQGERLNIFQNALEKTNDYCRLQNLKRNLAISLPIVCVFVLIGLVIFVKIQGFKQRQRERKNIRSQIELGELPKKFVAFLSFSSEDAELVVDTILPRLNSELRRKTKTGTSRVLVSSGDRHFRPGYALGEEIIQCI
;
A
#
# COMPACT_ATOMS: atom_id res chain seq x y z
N MET A 1 23.17 -53.44 -5.58
CA MET A 1 22.03 -52.49 -5.47
C MET A 1 22.50 -51.16 -6.03
N PRO A 2 21.71 -50.47 -6.87
CA PRO A 2 22.12 -49.18 -7.42
C PRO A 2 22.22 -48.12 -6.31
N TYR A 3 23.21 -47.23 -6.41
CA TYR A 3 23.36 -46.12 -5.46
C TYR A 3 22.23 -45.09 -5.63
N ILE A 4 21.96 -44.30 -4.60
CA ILE A 4 20.96 -43.23 -4.64
C ILE A 4 21.67 -41.87 -4.71
N CYS A 5 21.35 -41.08 -5.73
CA CYS A 5 21.77 -39.69 -5.84
C CYS A 5 20.64 -38.80 -5.33
N SER A 6 20.90 -38.02 -4.27
CA SER A 6 19.90 -37.13 -3.67
C SER A 6 20.55 -35.93 -2.99
N CYS A 7 19.72 -35.00 -2.53
CA CYS A 7 20.15 -33.83 -1.78
C CYS A 7 20.34 -34.08 -0.29
N ASP A 8 20.24 -35.33 0.17
CA ASP A 8 20.66 -35.72 1.51
C ASP A 8 22.19 -35.69 1.59
N ASP A 9 22.71 -35.02 2.62
CA ASP A 9 24.15 -34.87 2.86
C ASP A 9 24.83 -36.24 2.96
N ASN A 10 24.18 -37.24 3.55
CA ASN A 10 24.73 -38.60 3.69
C ASN A 10 24.95 -39.27 2.32
N HIS A 11 23.98 -39.12 1.41
CA HIS A 11 24.09 -39.68 0.05
C HIS A 11 25.14 -38.93 -0.77
N MET A 12 25.18 -37.60 -0.63
CA MET A 12 26.16 -36.76 -1.32
C MET A 12 27.60 -37.04 -0.85
N GLU A 13 27.82 -37.20 0.45
CA GLU A 13 29.12 -37.58 1.01
C GLU A 13 29.55 -38.97 0.55
N THR A 14 28.63 -39.92 0.49
CA THR A 14 28.89 -41.27 -0.04
C THR A 14 29.37 -41.22 -1.49
N ILE A 15 28.70 -40.45 -2.35
CA ILE A 15 29.09 -40.30 -3.76
C ILE A 15 30.45 -39.59 -3.89
N LYS A 16 30.67 -38.53 -3.11
CA LYS A 16 31.98 -37.83 -3.06
C LYS A 16 33.10 -38.76 -2.60
N TRP A 17 32.83 -39.60 -1.62
CA TRP A 17 33.80 -40.58 -1.11
C TRP A 17 34.13 -41.63 -2.17
N ILE A 18 33.13 -42.19 -2.86
CA ILE A 18 33.34 -43.14 -3.97
C ILE A 18 34.17 -42.48 -5.09
N HIS A 19 33.82 -41.24 -5.47
CA HIS A 19 34.53 -40.51 -6.52
C HIS A 19 36.00 -40.21 -6.14
N ARG A 20 36.29 -39.90 -4.87
CA ARG A 20 37.65 -39.62 -4.40
C ARG A 20 38.52 -40.87 -4.27
N ASN A 21 37.93 -42.01 -3.98
CA ASN A 21 38.64 -43.27 -3.77
C ASN A 21 38.65 -44.16 -5.02
N LEU A 22 38.46 -43.59 -6.22
CA LEU A 22 38.42 -44.28 -7.51
C LEU A 22 39.55 -45.31 -7.69
N ASP A 23 40.77 -44.96 -7.28
CA ASP A 23 41.96 -45.79 -7.44
C ASP A 23 41.95 -47.05 -6.56
N THR A 24 41.07 -47.14 -5.58
CA THR A 24 40.89 -48.36 -4.76
C THR A 24 39.88 -49.35 -5.37
N PHE A 25 39.12 -48.95 -6.40
CA PHE A 25 38.04 -49.74 -6.99
C PHE A 25 38.38 -50.35 -8.37
N ILE A 26 39.67 -50.42 -8.73
CA ILE A 26 40.18 -50.79 -10.07
C ILE A 26 39.74 -52.20 -10.55
N THR A 27 39.21 -53.05 -9.67
CA THR A 27 38.80 -54.42 -10.00
C THR A 27 37.44 -54.56 -10.70
N SER A 28 36.58 -53.53 -10.72
CA SER A 28 35.28 -53.58 -11.42
C SER A 28 35.23 -52.54 -12.56
N PRO A 29 34.56 -52.84 -13.69
CA PRO A 29 34.29 -51.87 -14.73
C PRO A 29 33.70 -50.56 -14.17
N ARG A 30 34.24 -49.41 -14.58
CA ARG A 30 33.74 -48.07 -14.19
C ARG A 30 32.25 -47.84 -14.55
N GLU A 31 31.69 -48.70 -15.40
CA GLU A 31 30.30 -48.68 -15.84
C GLU A 31 29.30 -49.23 -14.79
N ASP A 32 29.78 -49.95 -13.78
CA ASP A 32 28.91 -50.57 -12.75
C ASP A 32 28.49 -49.58 -11.65
N TYR A 33 29.19 -48.45 -11.53
CA TYR A 33 28.95 -47.45 -10.49
C TYR A 33 27.94 -46.41 -10.95
N MET A 34 26.67 -46.82 -10.93
CA MET A 34 25.53 -46.00 -11.29
C MET A 34 24.77 -45.55 -10.04
N CYS A 35 24.34 -44.29 -10.03
CA CYS A 35 23.36 -43.79 -9.08
C CYS A 35 22.06 -43.38 -9.79
N THR A 36 20.95 -43.33 -9.04
CA THR A 36 19.67 -42.86 -9.57
C THR A 36 19.31 -41.50 -8.97
N LEU A 37 19.04 -40.50 -9.81
CA LEU A 37 18.54 -39.17 -9.43
C LEU A 37 17.21 -38.93 -10.16
N GLN A 38 16.10 -38.81 -9.44
CA GLN A 38 14.77 -38.57 -10.04
C GLN A 38 14.40 -39.57 -11.18
N GLY A 39 14.83 -40.83 -11.06
CA GLY A 39 14.60 -41.87 -12.07
C GLY A 39 15.62 -41.90 -13.22
N GLU A 40 16.50 -40.91 -13.35
CA GLU A 40 17.62 -40.91 -14.29
C GLU A 40 18.82 -41.67 -13.70
N ARG A 41 19.44 -42.56 -14.48
CA ARG A 41 20.67 -43.26 -14.08
C ARG A 41 21.88 -42.43 -14.49
N LEU A 42 22.71 -42.07 -13.52
CA LEU A 42 23.91 -41.26 -13.70
C LEU A 42 25.15 -42.07 -13.32
N ASN A 43 26.21 -41.93 -14.10
CA ASN A 43 27.50 -42.54 -13.77
C ASN A 43 28.22 -41.69 -12.72
N ILE A 44 28.60 -42.32 -11.61
CA ILE A 44 29.20 -41.65 -10.45
C ILE A 44 30.48 -40.90 -10.82
N PHE A 45 31.26 -41.41 -11.77
CA PHE A 45 32.58 -40.89 -12.13
C PHE A 45 32.58 -39.91 -13.30
N GLN A 46 31.46 -39.75 -14.01
CA GLN A 46 31.35 -38.81 -15.13
C GLN A 46 30.64 -37.53 -14.73
N ASN A 47 29.37 -37.63 -14.33
CA ASN A 47 28.49 -36.47 -14.24
C ASN A 47 27.54 -36.48 -13.02
N ALA A 48 27.55 -37.53 -12.21
CA ALA A 48 26.63 -37.64 -11.08
C ALA A 48 26.81 -36.52 -10.05
N LEU A 49 28.06 -36.17 -9.70
CA LEU A 49 28.33 -35.13 -8.70
C LEU A 49 27.85 -33.75 -9.15
N GLU A 50 28.19 -33.38 -10.39
CA GLU A 50 27.79 -32.09 -10.96
C GLU A 50 26.28 -31.99 -11.10
N LYS A 51 25.63 -32.97 -11.76
CA LYS A 51 24.18 -33.00 -11.94
C LYS A 51 23.41 -33.03 -10.63
N THR A 52 23.87 -33.81 -9.64
CA THR A 52 23.20 -33.86 -8.33
C THR A 52 23.35 -32.53 -7.58
N ASN A 53 24.53 -31.92 -7.62
CA ASN A 53 24.75 -30.62 -6.97
C ASN A 53 23.90 -29.51 -7.62
N ASP A 54 23.83 -29.46 -8.94
CA ASP A 54 23.00 -28.50 -9.68
C ASP A 54 21.51 -28.71 -9.41
N TYR A 55 21.06 -29.96 -9.41
CA TYR A 55 19.69 -30.32 -9.06
C TYR A 55 19.34 -29.83 -7.65
N CYS A 56 20.21 -30.08 -6.67
CA CYS A 56 19.99 -29.66 -5.28
C CYS A 56 20.03 -28.14 -5.12
N ARG A 57 20.92 -27.45 -5.83
CA ARG A 57 20.96 -25.98 -5.85
C ARG A 57 19.67 -25.41 -6.43
N LEU A 58 19.19 -25.96 -7.55
CA LEU A 58 17.92 -25.55 -8.16
C LEU A 58 16.72 -25.82 -7.25
N GLN A 59 16.69 -26.98 -6.58
CA GLN A 59 15.61 -27.33 -5.67
C GLN A 59 15.58 -26.39 -4.44
N ASN A 60 16.75 -26.07 -3.88
CA ASN A 60 16.88 -25.10 -2.80
C ASN A 60 16.46 -23.69 -3.25
N LEU A 61 16.86 -23.27 -4.45
CA LEU A 61 16.48 -21.97 -5.00
C LEU A 61 14.96 -21.90 -5.22
N LYS A 62 14.34 -22.93 -5.81
CA LYS A 62 12.88 -23.03 -5.95
C LYS A 62 12.16 -22.96 -4.61
N ARG A 63 12.63 -23.70 -3.60
CA ARG A 63 12.04 -23.68 -2.24
C ARG A 63 12.16 -22.30 -1.60
N ASN A 64 13.35 -21.70 -1.66
CA ASN A 64 13.59 -20.39 -1.08
C ASN A 64 12.76 -19.31 -1.77
N LEU A 65 12.62 -19.38 -3.10
CA LEU A 65 11.83 -18.43 -3.88
C LEU A 65 10.32 -18.60 -3.63
N ALA A 66 9.85 -19.83 -3.44
CA ALA A 66 8.46 -20.10 -3.05
C ALA A 66 8.09 -19.50 -1.68
N ILE A 67 9.05 -19.39 -0.76
CA ILE A 67 8.84 -18.80 0.58
C ILE A 67 9.03 -17.28 0.56
N SER A 68 10.06 -16.77 -0.12
CA SER A 68 10.40 -15.35 -0.08
C SER A 68 9.45 -14.48 -0.91
N LEU A 69 8.98 -14.98 -2.05
CA LEU A 69 8.08 -14.26 -2.94
C LEU A 69 6.77 -13.80 -2.26
N PRO A 70 6.00 -14.67 -1.57
CA PRO A 70 4.77 -14.24 -0.91
C PRO A 70 5.03 -13.22 0.20
N ILE A 71 6.13 -13.37 0.95
CA ILE A 71 6.52 -12.43 2.01
C ILE A 71 6.76 -11.03 1.42
N VAL A 72 7.54 -10.93 0.35
CA VAL A 72 7.82 -9.65 -0.33
C VAL A 72 6.53 -9.04 -0.89
N CYS A 73 5.65 -9.84 -1.51
CA CYS A 73 4.37 -9.35 -2.01
C CYS A 73 3.51 -8.72 -0.91
N VAL A 74 3.44 -9.33 0.28
CA VAL A 74 2.69 -8.77 1.43
C VAL A 74 3.28 -7.43 1.87
N PHE A 75 4.60 -7.32 2.00
CA PHE A 75 5.25 -6.06 2.37
C PHE A 75 5.02 -4.95 1.34
N VAL A 76 5.05 -5.28 0.04
CA VAL A 76 4.76 -4.31 -1.03
C VAL A 76 3.32 -3.81 -0.96
N LEU A 77 2.35 -4.71 -0.73
CA LEU A 77 0.94 -4.33 -0.59
C LEU A 77 0.71 -3.41 0.62
N ILE A 78 1.32 -3.74 1.77
CA ILE A 78 1.25 -2.89 2.97
C ILE A 78 1.87 -1.52 2.69
N GLY A 79 3.04 -1.49 2.04
CA GLY A 79 3.72 -0.26 1.64
C GLY A 79 2.85 0.64 0.75
N LEU A 80 2.18 0.06 -0.25
CA LEU A 80 1.26 0.78 -1.14
C LEU A 80 0.07 1.38 -0.39
N VAL A 81 -0.57 0.61 0.50
CA VAL A 81 -1.70 1.10 1.31
C VAL A 81 -1.28 2.27 2.20
N ILE A 82 -0.12 2.16 2.86
CA ILE A 82 0.41 3.23 3.71
C ILE A 82 0.74 4.47 2.85
N PHE A 83 1.38 4.28 1.70
CA PHE A 83 1.73 5.37 0.80
C PHE A 83 0.51 6.15 0.32
N VAL A 84 -0.55 5.46 -0.14
CA VAL A 84 -1.80 6.09 -0.56
C VAL A 84 -2.45 6.87 0.59
N LYS A 85 -2.49 6.31 1.81
CA LYS A 85 -3.01 7.03 2.99
C LYS A 85 -2.21 8.29 3.31
N ILE A 86 -0.88 8.22 3.26
CA ILE A 86 0.00 9.37 3.52
C ILE A 86 -0.19 10.45 2.46
N GLN A 87 -0.27 10.07 1.18
CA GLN A 87 -0.50 11.03 0.11
C GLN A 87 -1.87 11.71 0.24
N GLY A 88 -2.94 10.94 0.50
CA GLY A 88 -4.27 11.49 0.72
C GLY A 88 -4.31 12.44 1.92
N PHE A 89 -3.61 12.12 3.00
CA PHE A 89 -3.49 13.02 4.16
C PHE A 89 -2.74 14.31 3.81
N LYS A 90 -1.61 14.22 3.10
CA LYS A 90 -0.85 15.39 2.64
C LYS A 90 -1.67 16.28 1.71
N GLN A 91 -2.45 15.69 0.80
CA GLN A 91 -3.32 16.43 -0.11
C GLN A 91 -4.42 17.18 0.66
N ARG A 92 -5.12 16.50 1.57
CA ARG A 92 -6.12 17.14 2.45
C ARG A 92 -5.51 18.26 3.30
N GLN A 93 -4.28 18.10 3.78
CA GLN A 93 -3.58 19.17 4.50
C GLN A 93 -3.25 20.36 3.59
N ARG A 94 -2.82 20.13 2.34
CA ARG A 94 -2.58 21.21 1.37
C ARG A 94 -3.86 21.97 1.04
N GLU A 95 -4.96 21.27 0.82
CA GLU A 95 -6.28 21.88 0.59
C GLU A 95 -6.71 22.72 1.79
N ARG A 96 -6.59 22.20 3.02
CA ARG A 96 -6.89 22.96 4.24
C ARG A 96 -6.02 24.20 4.39
N LYS A 97 -4.73 24.11 4.08
CA LYS A 97 -3.81 25.25 4.10
C LYS A 97 -4.17 26.29 3.05
N ASN A 98 -4.53 25.85 1.84
CA ASN A 98 -4.94 26.74 0.75
C ASN A 98 -6.26 27.47 1.07
N ILE A 99 -7.25 26.76 1.61
CA ILE A 99 -8.50 27.38 2.07
C ILE A 99 -8.20 28.38 3.18
N ARG A 100 -7.36 28.03 4.16
CA ARG A 100 -6.99 28.94 5.24
C ARG A 100 -6.25 30.18 4.74
N SER A 101 -5.32 30.05 3.81
CA SER A 101 -4.65 31.21 3.22
C SER A 101 -5.62 32.08 2.41
N GLN A 102 -6.57 31.49 1.69
CA GLN A 102 -7.63 32.25 1.01
C GLN A 102 -8.57 32.97 2.00
N ILE A 103 -8.82 32.40 3.18
CA ILE A 103 -9.54 33.05 4.29
C ILE A 103 -8.74 34.24 4.82
N GLU A 104 -7.47 34.03 5.15
CA GLU A 104 -6.60 35.05 5.75
C GLU A 104 -6.30 36.21 4.78
N LEU A 105 -6.21 35.94 3.48
CA LEU A 105 -5.99 36.95 2.43
C LEU A 105 -7.28 37.65 1.98
N GLY A 106 -8.45 37.21 2.45
CA GLY A 106 -9.75 37.78 2.06
C GLY A 106 -10.17 37.51 0.61
N GLU A 107 -9.47 36.60 -0.09
CA GLU A 107 -9.67 36.25 -1.49
C GLU A 107 -10.64 35.07 -1.71
N LEU A 108 -11.41 34.66 -0.69
CA LEU A 108 -12.37 33.58 -0.92
C LEU A 108 -13.35 33.94 -2.03
N PRO A 109 -13.46 33.09 -3.07
CA PRO A 109 -14.50 33.26 -4.08
C PRO A 109 -15.91 32.98 -3.51
N LYS A 110 -16.01 32.31 -2.35
CA LYS A 110 -17.28 31.95 -1.71
C LYS A 110 -17.71 33.03 -0.70
N LYS A 111 -18.90 33.59 -0.95
CA LYS A 111 -19.52 34.68 -0.17
C LYS A 111 -19.79 34.34 1.31
N PHE A 112 -19.87 33.06 1.68
CA PHE A 112 -20.19 32.60 3.03
C PHE A 112 -19.22 31.50 3.51
N VAL A 113 -18.85 31.54 4.78
CA VAL A 113 -17.94 30.58 5.45
C VAL A 113 -18.74 29.46 6.14
N ALA A 114 -19.94 29.78 6.62
CA ALA A 114 -20.84 28.84 7.27
C ALA A 114 -22.28 29.02 6.77
N PHE A 115 -23.02 27.91 6.77
CA PHE A 115 -24.45 27.88 6.50
C PHE A 115 -25.17 27.39 7.75
N LEU A 116 -26.24 28.07 8.12
CA LEU A 116 -27.03 27.81 9.30
C LEU A 116 -28.45 27.43 8.87
N SER A 117 -28.81 26.17 9.11
CA SER A 117 -30.17 25.67 8.92
C SER A 117 -30.82 25.51 10.30
N PHE A 118 -32.02 26.05 10.45
CA PHE A 118 -32.78 26.05 11.69
C PHE A 118 -34.28 26.00 11.39
N SER A 119 -35.08 25.58 12.38
CA SER A 119 -36.54 25.59 12.29
C SER A 119 -37.07 27.02 12.23
N SER A 120 -38.14 27.26 11.49
CA SER A 120 -38.84 28.55 11.47
C SER A 120 -39.34 28.97 12.86
N GLU A 121 -39.65 27.99 13.72
CA GLU A 121 -40.05 28.22 15.11
C GLU A 121 -38.93 28.83 15.96
N ASP A 122 -37.67 28.54 15.61
CA ASP A 122 -36.47 29.04 16.29
C ASP A 122 -35.86 30.26 15.58
N ALA A 123 -36.55 30.82 14.59
CA ALA A 123 -35.97 31.85 13.73
C ALA A 123 -35.55 33.11 14.50
N GLU A 124 -36.38 33.56 15.45
CA GLU A 124 -36.10 34.73 16.27
C GLU A 124 -34.88 34.51 17.17
N LEU A 125 -34.81 33.36 17.84
CA LEU A 125 -33.65 32.97 18.67
C LEU A 125 -32.37 32.91 17.83
N VAL A 126 -32.45 32.33 16.63
CA VAL A 126 -31.29 32.12 15.78
C VAL A 126 -30.81 33.43 15.16
N VAL A 127 -31.72 34.27 14.67
CA VAL A 127 -31.40 35.56 14.03
C VAL A 127 -30.87 36.57 15.04
N ASP A 128 -31.46 36.62 16.24
CA ASP A 128 -31.13 37.67 17.22
C ASP A 128 -30.00 37.28 18.16
N THR A 129 -29.84 35.99 18.45
CA THR A 129 -28.85 35.52 19.45
C THR A 129 -27.67 34.78 18.83
N ILE A 130 -27.95 33.84 17.91
CA ILE A 130 -26.93 32.89 17.43
C ILE A 130 -26.13 33.46 16.26
N LEU A 131 -26.80 34.04 15.27
CA LEU A 131 -26.19 34.63 14.08
C LEU A 131 -25.16 35.73 14.42
N PRO A 132 -25.47 36.71 15.30
CA PRO A 132 -24.54 37.78 15.63
C PRO A 132 -23.29 37.26 16.35
N ARG A 133 -23.47 36.31 17.28
CA ARG A 133 -22.36 35.66 18.01
C ARG A 133 -21.49 34.80 17.09
N LEU A 134 -22.11 34.04 16.20
CA LEU A 134 -21.38 33.18 15.27
C LEU A 134 -20.59 34.02 14.26
N ASN A 135 -21.20 35.10 13.75
CA ASN A 135 -20.55 35.99 12.80
C ASN A 135 -19.41 36.78 13.44
N SER A 136 -19.55 37.23 14.71
CA SER A 136 -18.47 37.91 15.43
C SER A 136 -17.30 36.98 15.75
N GLU A 137 -17.57 35.73 16.14
CA GLU A 137 -16.54 34.72 16.36
C GLU A 137 -15.81 34.32 15.08
N LEU A 138 -16.54 34.16 13.97
CA LEU A 138 -15.93 33.88 12.68
C LEU A 138 -15.03 35.04 12.24
N ARG A 139 -15.51 36.29 12.33
CA ARG A 139 -14.69 37.49 12.03
C ARG A 139 -13.41 37.55 12.86
N ARG A 140 -13.52 37.24 14.16
CA ARG A 140 -12.36 37.21 15.07
C ARG A 140 -11.33 36.18 14.64
N LYS A 141 -11.78 34.99 14.24
CA LYS A 141 -10.89 33.87 13.86
C LYS A 141 -10.32 34.01 12.46
N THR A 142 -11.05 34.60 11.52
CA THR A 142 -10.60 34.77 10.14
C THR A 142 -9.70 35.99 9.94
N LYS A 143 -9.58 36.89 10.93
CA LYS A 143 -8.85 38.18 10.85
C LYS A 143 -9.25 39.03 9.64
N THR A 144 -10.36 38.69 8.99
CA THR A 144 -10.91 39.46 7.89
C THR A 144 -11.49 40.73 8.50
N GLY A 145 -10.79 41.85 8.38
CA GLY A 145 -11.27 43.18 8.78
C GLY A 145 -12.50 43.67 7.99
N THR A 146 -13.18 42.78 7.29
CA THR A 146 -14.35 43.09 6.47
C THR A 146 -15.64 42.93 7.27
N SER A 147 -16.52 43.92 7.15
CA SER A 147 -17.88 43.91 7.72
C SER A 147 -18.84 42.91 7.03
N ARG A 148 -18.31 41.85 6.42
CA ARG A 148 -19.11 40.90 5.63
C ARG A 148 -19.89 39.93 6.54
N VAL A 149 -21.09 39.54 6.11
CA VAL A 149 -21.88 38.49 6.76
C VAL A 149 -21.30 37.15 6.31
N LEU A 150 -20.66 36.42 7.24
CA LEU A 150 -19.96 35.17 6.95
C LEU A 150 -20.85 33.92 7.09
N VAL A 151 -22.10 34.11 7.55
CA VAL A 151 -23.06 33.05 7.84
C VAL A 151 -24.33 33.30 7.03
N SER A 152 -24.79 32.30 6.26
CA SER A 152 -26.07 32.33 5.56
C SER A 152 -27.12 31.53 6.34
N SER A 153 -28.34 32.06 6.51
CA SER A 153 -29.48 31.36 7.11
C SER A 153 -30.41 30.78 6.04
N GLY A 154 -30.82 29.53 6.21
CA GLY A 154 -31.49 28.71 5.19
C GLY A 154 -32.89 29.11 4.76
N ASP A 155 -33.53 30.08 5.40
CA ASP A 155 -34.96 30.35 5.15
C ASP A 155 -35.23 31.12 3.84
N ARG A 156 -34.18 31.49 3.09
CA ARG A 156 -34.35 32.02 1.73
C ARG A 156 -33.39 31.40 0.70
N HIS A 157 -33.29 30.07 0.68
CA HIS A 157 -32.86 29.20 -0.44
C HIS A 157 -31.36 28.87 -0.52
N PHE A 158 -30.99 27.67 -0.03
CA PHE A 158 -29.70 27.10 -0.42
C PHE A 158 -29.70 25.56 -0.44
N ARG A 159 -29.41 24.97 -1.61
CA ARG A 159 -29.02 23.57 -1.76
C ARG A 159 -27.49 23.45 -1.94
N PRO A 160 -26.80 22.72 -1.07
CA PRO A 160 -25.35 22.54 -1.19
C PRO A 160 -24.99 21.70 -2.41
N GLY A 161 -24.08 22.22 -3.24
CA GLY A 161 -23.59 21.56 -4.47
C GLY A 161 -23.81 22.36 -5.76
N TYR A 162 -24.64 23.40 -5.71
CA TYR A 162 -24.99 24.25 -6.86
C TYR A 162 -24.27 25.61 -6.85
N ALA A 163 -24.15 26.25 -8.01
CA ALA A 163 -23.58 27.59 -8.11
C ALA A 163 -24.57 28.61 -7.54
N LEU A 164 -24.07 29.62 -6.81
CA LEU A 164 -24.90 30.63 -6.12
C LEU A 164 -25.92 31.35 -7.04
N GLY A 165 -25.70 31.38 -8.35
CA GLY A 165 -26.65 31.94 -9.32
C GLY A 165 -27.88 31.07 -9.59
N GLU A 166 -27.78 29.75 -9.41
CA GLU A 166 -28.87 28.78 -9.65
C GLU A 166 -29.87 28.74 -8.49
N GLU A 167 -29.41 29.07 -7.28
CA GLU A 167 -30.25 29.13 -6.08
C GLU A 167 -31.10 30.42 -6.00
N ILE A 168 -30.63 31.52 -6.58
CA ILE A 168 -31.32 32.83 -6.56
C ILE A 168 -32.63 32.81 -7.36
N ILE A 169 -32.76 31.96 -8.38
CA ILE A 169 -33.95 31.90 -9.24
C ILE A 169 -35.15 31.26 -8.52
N GLN A 170 -34.93 30.53 -7.44
CA GLN A 170 -35.99 29.80 -6.74
C GLN A 170 -36.67 30.58 -5.62
N CYS A 171 -36.07 31.70 -5.19
CA CYS A 171 -36.65 32.54 -4.12
C CYS A 171 -37.75 33.49 -4.55
N ILE A 172 -38.13 33.45 -5.83
CA ILE A 172 -39.13 34.33 -6.45
C ILE A 172 -40.41 33.52 -6.67
#